data_AF-L0KBV7-F1
#
_entry.id   AF-L0KBV7-F1
#
_cell.length_a   1.000
_cell.length_b   1.000
_cell.length_c   1.000
_cell.angle_alpha   90.00
_cell.angle_beta   90.00
_cell.angle_gamma   90.00
#
_symmetry.space_group_name_H-M   'P 1'
#
loop_
_entity.id
_entity.type
_entity.pdbx_description
1 polymer ?
#
loop_
_entity_poly.entity_id
_entity_poly.type
_entity_poly.pdbx_seq_one_letter_code
_entity_poly.pdbx_strand_id
1 'polypeptide(L)'
;MDRDMKMKSIVTSVSTIFNGNQKAYIYILVSKKWEAVYVGQTNDALGTLGRLSSHMQPNGAFRKNFENKIGIGLEKANDVMLLSFVLPSKSEFINAGSSYREAVEYLVQKELQIIRGNLDPSFKVISNVRYIDLASKSIVKKCARKIVNKFKEKYEYL
;
A
#
# COMPACT_ATOMS: atom_id res chain seq x y z
N MET A 1 10.59 -36.30 24.02
CA MET A 1 9.13 -36.12 24.03
C MET A 1 8.84 -34.88 23.19
N ASP A 2 8.79 -35.06 21.88
CA ASP A 2 8.44 -34.00 20.94
C ASP A 2 7.03 -33.54 21.25
N ARG A 3 6.89 -32.29 21.71
CA ARG A 3 5.57 -31.66 21.81
C ARG A 3 5.08 -31.49 20.40
N ASP A 4 3.95 -32.11 20.05
CA ASP A 4 3.24 -31.92 18.79
C ASP A 4 3.20 -30.42 18.44
N MET A 5 4.05 -30.02 17.49
CA MET A 5 4.13 -28.65 17.03
C MET A 5 2.92 -28.42 16.14
N LYS A 6 1.83 -27.88 16.72
CA LYS A 6 0.61 -27.55 15.97
C LYS A 6 0.96 -26.55 14.86
N MET A 7 1.03 -27.06 13.63
CA MET A 7 1.23 -26.26 12.43
C MET A 7 -0.03 -25.41 12.19
N LYS A 8 0.13 -24.09 12.17
CA LYS A 8 -0.95 -23.17 11.81
C LYS A 8 -0.87 -22.87 10.31
N SER A 9 -1.90 -23.24 9.55
CA SER A 9 -2.03 -22.82 8.15
C SER A 9 -2.43 -21.35 8.07
N ILE A 10 -1.79 -20.60 7.17
CA ILE A 10 -2.19 -19.23 6.81
C ILE A 10 -2.74 -19.27 5.38
N VAL A 11 -3.98 -18.84 5.19
CA VAL A 11 -4.63 -18.78 3.87
C VAL A 11 -4.66 -17.32 3.41
N THR A 12 -4.08 -17.04 2.24
CA THR A 12 -4.04 -15.68 1.66
C THR A 12 -4.81 -15.67 0.34
N SER A 13 -5.79 -14.79 0.23
CA SER A 13 -6.57 -14.59 -1.00
C SER A 13 -5.86 -13.60 -1.94
N VAL A 14 -5.52 -14.04 -3.16
CA VAL A 14 -4.73 -13.25 -4.11
C VAL A 14 -5.57 -12.63 -5.25
N SER A 15 -6.73 -13.20 -5.61
CA SER A 15 -7.59 -12.69 -6.69
C SER A 15 -6.81 -12.39 -7.99
N THR A 16 -7.08 -11.31 -8.72
CA THR A 16 -6.42 -10.96 -10.00
C THR A 16 -5.33 -9.89 -9.88
N ILE A 17 -4.70 -9.74 -8.71
CA ILE A 17 -3.77 -8.62 -8.45
C ILE A 17 -2.38 -8.76 -9.11
N PHE A 18 -2.16 -9.85 -9.86
CA PHE A 18 -0.95 -10.16 -10.63
C PHE A 18 -1.08 -9.85 -12.14
N ASN A 19 -1.92 -8.89 -12.51
CA ASN A 19 -2.10 -8.48 -13.91
C ASN A 19 -1.79 -7.00 -14.09
N GLY A 20 -0.53 -6.58 -13.87
CA GLY A 20 -0.18 -5.17 -14.04
C GLY A 20 0.03 -4.73 -15.49
N ASN A 21 0.21 -5.66 -16.42
CA ASN A 21 0.28 -5.36 -17.85
C ASN A 21 -1.03 -4.74 -18.40
N GLN A 22 -2.16 -5.01 -17.75
CA GLN A 22 -3.47 -4.49 -18.14
C GLN A 22 -4.12 -3.60 -17.08
N LYS A 23 -3.53 -3.50 -15.89
CA LYS A 23 -4.08 -2.77 -14.75
C LYS A 23 -2.98 -2.02 -14.03
N ALA A 24 -3.32 -0.85 -13.53
CA ALA A 24 -2.47 -0.15 -12.58
C ALA A 24 -3.11 -0.19 -11.19
N TYR A 25 -2.28 -0.09 -10.17
CA TYR A 25 -2.70 -0.18 -8.79
C TYR A 25 -2.06 0.93 -7.96
N ILE A 26 -2.82 1.43 -7.00
CA ILE A 26 -2.25 1.94 -5.75
C ILE A 26 -2.34 0.80 -4.75
N TYR A 27 -1.26 0.54 -4.03
CA TYR A 27 -1.26 -0.43 -2.94
C TYR A 27 -0.90 0.25 -1.63
N ILE A 28 -1.47 -0.29 -0.55
CA ILE A 28 -1.21 0.16 0.80
C ILE A 28 -0.79 -1.06 1.63
N LEU A 29 0.42 -1.01 2.19
CA LEU A 29 0.83 -1.95 3.24
C LEU A 29 0.45 -1.35 4.58
N VAL A 30 -0.22 -2.12 5.42
CA VAL A 30 -0.72 -1.65 6.71
C VAL A 30 -0.36 -2.63 7.81
N SER A 31 0.02 -2.10 8.96
CA SER A 31 0.09 -2.81 10.23
C SER A 31 -0.59 -1.94 11.28
N LYS A 32 -1.66 -2.44 11.89
CA LYS A 32 -2.40 -1.71 12.94
C LYS A 32 -1.65 -1.76 14.26
N LYS A 33 -1.07 -2.92 14.59
CA LYS A 33 -0.30 -3.12 15.83
C LYS A 33 0.92 -2.20 15.89
N TRP A 34 1.54 -1.92 14.75
CA TRP A 34 2.70 -1.05 14.64
C TRP A 34 2.37 0.34 14.11
N GLU A 35 1.08 0.68 14.01
CA GLU A 35 0.60 2.01 13.60
C GLU A 35 1.29 2.51 12.32
N ALA A 36 1.46 1.63 11.34
CA ALA A 36 2.29 1.88 10.16
C ALA A 36 1.50 1.69 8.86
N VAL A 37 1.56 2.69 7.98
CA VAL A 37 0.94 2.69 6.66
C VAL A 37 1.97 3.08 5.61
N TYR A 38 2.13 2.27 4.57
CA TYR A 38 2.98 2.58 3.42
C TYR A 38 2.15 2.58 2.15
N VAL A 39 2.24 3.65 1.36
CA VAL A 39 1.53 3.77 0.09
C VAL A 39 2.53 3.69 -1.05
N GLY A 40 2.21 2.93 -2.09
CA GLY A 40 2.96 2.89 -3.35
C GLY A 40 2.06 2.62 -4.55
N GLN A 41 2.67 2.56 -5.73
CA GLN A 41 1.97 2.30 -6.99
C GLN A 41 2.69 1.25 -7.85
N THR A 42 1.94 0.59 -8.74
CA THR A 42 2.52 -0.31 -9.74
C THR A 42 1.63 -0.55 -10.95
N ASN A 43 2.27 -0.85 -12.07
CA ASN A 43 1.69 -1.50 -13.25
C ASN A 43 2.60 -2.67 -13.70
N ASP A 44 3.41 -3.21 -12.78
CA ASP A 44 4.35 -4.31 -13.07
C ASP A 44 3.61 -5.60 -13.40
N ALA A 45 4.16 -6.47 -14.25
CA ALA A 45 3.54 -7.73 -14.63
C ALA A 45 3.06 -8.55 -13.41
N LEU A 46 3.85 -8.62 -12.33
CA LEU A 46 3.50 -9.34 -11.09
C LEU A 46 2.60 -8.53 -10.14
N GLY A 47 2.24 -7.31 -10.53
CA GLY A 47 1.33 -6.41 -9.84
C GLY A 47 1.72 -6.14 -8.40
N THR A 48 0.74 -6.08 -7.50
CA THR A 48 0.98 -5.69 -6.10
C THR A 48 1.69 -6.78 -5.30
N LEU A 49 1.63 -8.05 -5.72
CA LEU A 49 2.40 -9.13 -5.11
C LEU A 49 3.89 -9.05 -5.43
N GLY A 50 4.24 -8.74 -6.68
CA GLY A 50 5.64 -8.48 -7.05
C GLY A 50 6.22 -7.35 -6.20
N ARG A 51 5.47 -6.26 -6.06
CA ARG A 51 5.85 -5.14 -5.19
C ARG A 51 5.94 -5.50 -3.73
N LEU A 52 5.01 -6.30 -3.20
CA LEU A 52 5.07 -6.82 -1.84
C LEU A 52 6.39 -7.58 -1.64
N SER A 53 6.71 -8.53 -2.53
CA SER A 53 7.96 -9.29 -2.47
C SER A 53 9.18 -8.36 -2.48
N SER A 54 9.27 -7.40 -3.40
CA SER A 54 10.37 -6.43 -3.44
C SER A 54 10.49 -5.60 -2.17
N HIS A 55 9.38 -5.29 -1.51
CA HIS A 55 9.34 -4.52 -0.27
C HIS A 55 9.79 -5.29 0.96
N MET A 56 9.67 -6.62 0.94
CA MET A 56 10.09 -7.51 2.02
C MET A 56 11.58 -7.86 1.96
N GLN A 57 12.22 -7.70 0.80
CA GLN A 57 13.67 -7.92 0.64
C GLN A 57 14.50 -7.03 1.58
N PRO A 58 15.74 -7.42 1.95
CA PRO A 58 16.59 -6.65 2.88
C PRO A 58 16.77 -5.17 2.50
N ASN A 59 16.80 -4.85 1.20
CA ASN A 59 16.94 -3.50 0.70
C ASN A 59 15.61 -2.82 0.32
N GLY A 60 14.48 -3.48 0.57
CA GLY A 60 13.14 -3.03 0.22
C GLY A 60 12.72 -1.75 0.94
N ALA A 61 12.09 -0.82 0.22
CA ALA A 61 11.77 0.50 0.76
C ALA A 61 10.79 0.46 1.94
N PHE A 62 9.83 -0.47 1.95
CA PHE A 62 8.92 -0.65 3.08
C PHE A 62 9.68 -1.11 4.32
N ARG A 63 10.45 -2.21 4.21
CA ARG A 63 11.30 -2.71 5.30
C ARG A 63 12.19 -1.61 5.89
N LYS A 64 12.96 -0.93 5.04
CA LYS A 64 13.83 0.18 5.47
C LYS A 64 13.05 1.30 6.16
N ASN A 65 11.94 1.72 5.59
CA ASN A 65 11.14 2.80 6.18
C ASN A 65 10.46 2.38 7.48
N PHE A 66 10.04 1.12 7.58
CA PHE A 66 9.46 0.56 8.79
C PHE A 66 10.51 0.55 9.91
N GLU A 67 11.70 0.03 9.64
CA GLU A 67 12.84 0.07 10.58
C GLU A 67 13.19 1.50 10.99
N ASN A 68 13.35 2.40 10.02
CA ASN A 68 13.77 3.77 10.29
C ASN A 68 12.72 4.63 11.03
N LYS A 69 11.43 4.43 10.75
CA LYS A 69 10.35 5.30 11.28
C LYS A 69 9.61 4.70 12.47
N ILE A 70 9.61 3.37 12.59
CA ILE A 70 8.99 2.64 13.72
C ILE A 70 10.06 2.21 14.74
N GLY A 71 11.32 2.01 14.31
CA GLY A 71 12.44 1.70 15.19
C GLY A 71 12.63 0.19 15.45
N ILE A 72 11.97 -0.67 14.68
CA ILE A 72 12.05 -2.13 14.84
C ILE A 72 12.14 -2.85 13.50
N GLY A 73 12.82 -4.00 13.49
CA GLY A 73 12.89 -4.90 12.35
C GLY A 73 11.51 -5.42 11.93
N LEU A 74 11.26 -5.45 10.62
CA LEU A 74 9.97 -5.87 10.05
C LEU A 74 9.55 -7.29 10.50
N GLU A 75 10.51 -8.13 10.86
CA GLU A 75 10.29 -9.53 11.27
C GLU A 75 9.50 -9.65 12.58
N LYS A 76 9.41 -8.56 13.34
CA LYS A 76 8.58 -8.48 14.54
C LYS A 76 7.11 -8.17 14.22
N ALA A 77 6.80 -7.77 12.98
CA ALA A 77 5.45 -7.49 12.53
C ALA A 77 4.75 -8.76 12.05
N ASN A 78 3.64 -9.10 12.71
CA ASN A 78 2.85 -10.30 12.43
C ASN A 78 1.44 -9.97 11.92
N ASP A 79 1.19 -8.70 11.58
CA ASP A 79 -0.12 -8.16 11.18
C ASP A 79 -0.03 -7.31 9.90
N VAL A 80 1.05 -7.45 9.12
CA VAL A 80 1.21 -6.71 7.87
C VAL A 80 0.21 -7.23 6.83
N MET A 81 -0.62 -6.34 6.31
CA MET A 81 -1.60 -6.63 5.27
C MET A 81 -1.34 -5.79 4.02
N LEU A 82 -1.66 -6.35 2.86
CA LEU A 82 -1.61 -5.68 1.55
C LEU A 82 -3.04 -5.35 1.09
N LEU A 83 -3.34 -4.06 0.98
CA LEU A 83 -4.56 -3.56 0.33
C LEU A 83 -4.21 -3.11 -1.10
N SER A 84 -4.95 -3.60 -2.09
CA SER A 84 -4.71 -3.30 -3.50
C SER A 84 -5.92 -2.60 -4.11
N PHE A 85 -5.72 -1.41 -4.68
CA PHE A 85 -6.76 -0.59 -5.29
C PHE A 85 -6.49 -0.42 -6.79
N VAL A 86 -7.36 -1.01 -7.60
CA VAL A 86 -7.27 -0.92 -9.07
C VAL A 86 -7.56 0.51 -9.53
N LEU A 87 -6.67 1.07 -10.34
CA LEU A 87 -6.85 2.35 -11.02
C LEU A 87 -7.67 2.17 -12.32
N PRO A 88 -8.26 3.26 -12.86
CA PRO A 88 -9.03 3.18 -14.09
C PRO A 88 -8.22 2.58 -15.24
N SER A 89 -8.88 1.75 -16.07
CA SER A 89 -8.29 1.17 -17.29
C SER A 89 -8.15 2.20 -18.43
N LYS A 90 -7.45 3.30 -18.16
CA LYS A 90 -7.09 4.32 -19.15
C LYS A 90 -5.58 4.28 -19.38
N SER A 91 -5.16 4.57 -20.62
CA SER A 91 -3.76 4.57 -21.03
C SER A 91 -2.87 5.44 -20.12
N GLU A 92 -3.37 6.60 -19.70
CA GLU A 92 -2.65 7.51 -18.78
C GLU A 92 -2.27 6.85 -17.44
N PHE A 93 -3.00 5.84 -16.97
CA PHE A 93 -2.67 5.09 -15.76
C PHE A 93 -1.90 3.80 -16.02
N ILE A 94 -2.11 3.13 -17.16
CA ILE A 94 -1.53 1.80 -17.43
C ILE A 94 -0.18 1.87 -18.14
N ASN A 95 0.06 2.90 -18.94
CA ASN A 95 1.28 3.03 -19.74
C ASN A 95 2.54 3.07 -18.85
N ALA A 96 3.71 2.84 -19.47
CA ALA A 96 5.00 2.85 -18.78
C ALA A 96 5.25 4.12 -17.95
N GLY A 97 4.79 5.29 -18.43
CA GLY A 97 4.85 6.54 -17.70
C GLY A 97 4.11 6.47 -16.36
N SER A 98 4.80 6.83 -15.27
CA SER A 98 4.28 6.71 -13.91
C SER A 98 3.57 7.96 -13.38
N SER A 99 3.65 9.10 -14.07
CA SER A 99 3.29 10.41 -13.50
C SER A 99 1.85 10.51 -13.00
N TYR A 100 0.87 9.89 -13.67
CA TYR A 100 -0.51 9.86 -13.17
C TYR A 100 -0.67 8.94 -11.96
N ARG A 101 0.03 7.80 -11.92
CA ARG A 101 0.03 6.88 -10.76
C ARG A 101 0.70 7.53 -9.56
N GLU A 102 1.85 8.17 -9.77
CA GLU A 102 2.57 8.95 -8.76
C GLU A 102 1.73 10.11 -8.24
N ALA A 103 0.97 10.79 -9.10
CA ALA A 103 0.07 11.86 -8.66
C ALA A 103 -1.07 11.34 -7.78
N VAL A 104 -1.65 10.17 -8.12
CA VAL A 104 -2.65 9.53 -7.25
C VAL A 104 -2.00 9.09 -5.93
N GLU A 105 -0.83 8.43 -5.98
CA GLU A 105 -0.06 8.02 -4.80
C GLU A 105 0.20 9.20 -3.86
N TYR A 106 0.71 10.31 -4.40
CA TYR A 106 0.97 11.54 -3.64
C TYR A 106 -0.28 12.05 -2.93
N LEU A 107 -1.41 12.15 -3.64
CA LEU A 107 -2.66 12.60 -3.03
C LEU A 107 -3.15 11.63 -1.95
N VAL A 108 -3.08 10.31 -2.20
CA VAL A 108 -3.45 9.30 -1.19
C VAL A 108 -2.58 9.46 0.05
N GLN A 109 -1.25 9.58 -0.10
CA GLN A 109 -0.33 9.80 1.02
C GLN A 109 -0.68 11.07 1.82
N LYS A 110 -0.95 12.19 1.13
CA LYS A 110 -1.30 13.47 1.76
C LYS A 110 -2.62 13.42 2.50
N GLU A 111 -3.65 12.84 1.90
CA GLU A 111 -4.96 12.70 2.53
C GLU A 111 -4.90 11.75 3.73
N LEU A 112 -4.20 10.60 3.61
CA LEU A 112 -3.98 9.69 4.72
C LEU A 112 -3.24 10.36 5.89
N GLN A 113 -2.24 11.21 5.60
CA GLN A 113 -1.56 12.02 6.62
C GLN A 113 -2.54 12.95 7.37
N ILE A 114 -3.49 13.55 6.66
CA ILE A 114 -4.50 14.46 7.24
C ILE A 114 -5.48 13.70 8.12
N ILE A 115 -5.99 12.55 7.65
CA ILE A 115 -7.07 11.82 8.33
C ILE A 115 -6.59 10.90 9.46
N ARG A 116 -5.28 10.61 9.55
CA ARG A 116 -4.76 9.56 10.44
C ARG A 116 -5.17 9.70 11.90
N GLY A 117 -5.29 10.94 12.39
CA GLY A 117 -5.69 11.21 13.78
C GLY A 117 -7.16 10.94 14.09
N ASN A 118 -7.97 10.70 13.06
CA ASN A 118 -9.40 10.38 13.17
C ASN A 118 -9.68 8.87 13.02
N LEU A 119 -8.63 8.06 12.88
CA LEU A 119 -8.73 6.61 12.76
C LEU A 119 -8.11 5.96 14.00
N ASP A 120 -8.67 4.81 14.40
CA ASP A 120 -8.24 4.07 15.58
C ASP A 120 -7.76 2.65 15.22
N PRO A 121 -6.51 2.26 15.56
CA PRO A 121 -5.48 3.12 16.09
C PRO A 121 -5.05 4.18 15.05
N SER A 122 -4.45 5.27 15.53
CA SER A 122 -3.79 6.22 14.64
C SER A 122 -2.59 5.55 13.97
N PHE A 123 -2.04 6.16 12.92
CA PHE A 123 -0.88 5.62 12.22
C PHE A 123 0.07 6.67 11.67
N LYS A 124 1.29 6.22 11.35
CA LYS A 124 2.30 6.96 10.60
C LYS A 124 2.29 6.51 9.15
N VAL A 125 2.18 7.47 8.22
CA VAL A 125 2.47 7.19 6.81
C VAL A 125 3.98 7.15 6.62
N ILE A 126 4.54 5.96 6.40
CA ILE A 126 5.98 5.71 6.37
C ILE A 126 6.59 5.72 4.97
N SER A 127 5.79 5.79 3.90
CA SER A 127 6.31 6.02 2.55
C SER A 127 6.87 7.45 2.41
N ASN A 128 7.72 7.67 1.41
CA ASN A 128 8.26 9.00 1.11
C ASN A 128 7.28 9.74 0.21
N VAL A 129 7.01 11.01 0.53
CA VAL A 129 6.07 11.84 -0.21
C VAL A 129 6.84 12.69 -1.22
N ARG A 130 6.49 12.58 -2.49
CA ARG A 130 7.04 13.42 -3.57
C ARG A 130 5.91 14.17 -4.24
N TYR A 131 6.05 15.49 -4.35
CA TYR A 131 5.09 16.34 -5.06
C TYR A 131 5.10 16.04 -6.57
N ILE A 132 3.91 16.10 -7.19
CA ILE A 132 3.69 15.84 -8.63
C ILE A 132 2.63 16.83 -9.15
N ASP A 133 2.93 17.54 -10.24
CA ASP A 133 2.06 18.59 -10.80
C ASP A 133 0.67 18.10 -11.25
N LEU A 134 0.60 16.84 -11.69
CA LEU A 134 -0.65 16.22 -12.14
C LEU A 134 -1.67 16.00 -11.00
N ALA A 135 -1.30 16.23 -9.74
CA ALA A 135 -2.19 16.14 -8.58
C ALA A 135 -3.38 17.13 -8.67
N SER A 136 -3.26 18.18 -9.47
CA SER A 136 -4.35 19.13 -9.72
C SER A 136 -5.50 18.55 -10.57
N LYS A 137 -5.25 17.51 -11.38
CA LYS A 137 -6.23 16.94 -12.34
C LYS A 137 -7.44 16.32 -11.63
N SER A 138 -8.63 16.60 -12.16
CA SER A 138 -9.91 16.12 -11.60
C SER A 138 -9.98 14.59 -11.50
N ILE A 139 -9.51 13.86 -12.52
CA ILE A 139 -9.52 12.39 -12.50
C ILE A 139 -8.59 11.82 -11.41
N VAL A 140 -7.42 12.42 -11.22
CA VAL A 140 -6.45 12.04 -10.19
C VAL A 140 -7.04 12.26 -8.79
N LYS A 141 -7.62 13.44 -8.54
CA LYS A 141 -8.33 13.75 -7.29
C LYS A 141 -9.48 12.79 -7.00
N LYS A 142 -10.29 12.47 -8.02
CA LYS A 142 -11.40 11.50 -7.90
C LYS A 142 -10.89 10.11 -7.54
N CYS A 143 -9.81 9.64 -8.17
CA CYS A 143 -9.22 8.34 -7.85
C CYS A 143 -8.67 8.31 -6.42
N ALA A 144 -7.87 9.31 -6.04
CA ALA A 144 -7.30 9.39 -4.70
C ALA A 144 -8.38 9.41 -3.60
N ARG A 145 -9.43 10.23 -3.76
CA ARG A 145 -10.56 10.27 -2.81
C ARG A 145 -11.26 8.93 -2.68
N LYS A 146 -11.51 8.22 -3.80
CA LYS A 146 -12.11 6.88 -3.77
C LYS A 146 -11.24 5.89 -3.00
N ILE A 147 -9.92 5.91 -3.24
CA ILE A 147 -8.96 5.04 -2.54
C ILE A 147 -8.94 5.34 -1.05
N VAL A 148 -8.85 6.62 -0.67
CA VAL A 148 -8.83 7.04 0.73
C VAL A 148 -10.11 6.63 1.46
N ASN A 149 -11.28 6.83 0.86
CA ASN A 149 -12.55 6.40 1.45
C ASN A 149 -12.61 4.89 1.61
N LYS A 150 -12.21 4.12 0.59
CA LYS A 150 -12.16 2.66 0.68
C LYS A 150 -11.13 2.16 1.69
N PHE A 151 -10.01 2.86 1.84
CA PHE A 151 -9.04 2.58 2.90
C PHE A 151 -9.66 2.80 4.27
N LYS A 152 -10.32 3.93 4.53
CA LYS A 152 -11.02 4.20 5.81
C LYS A 152 -12.02 3.09 6.13
N GLU A 153 -12.91 2.81 5.18
CA GLU A 153 -13.91 1.74 5.31
C GLU A 153 -13.25 0.41 5.67
N LYS A 154 -12.10 0.06 5.07
CA LYS A 154 -11.42 -1.21 5.37
C LYS A 154 -10.70 -1.17 6.70
N TYR A 155 -10.00 -0.08 7.02
CA TYR A 155 -9.15 0.05 8.19
C TYR A 155 -9.91 -0.13 9.51
N GLU A 156 -11.19 0.29 9.55
CA GLU A 156 -12.09 0.10 10.69
C GLU A 156 -12.36 -1.38 11.01
N TYR A 157 -12.32 -2.28 10.01
CA TYR A 157 -12.58 -3.72 10.18
C TYR A 157 -11.32 -4.61 10.15
N LEU A 158 -10.14 -4.02 9.91
CA LEU A 158 -8.86 -4.72 10.02
C LEU A 158 -8.47 -4.90 11.49
#